data_AF-A0A496WWT7-F1
#
_entry.id   AF-A0A496WWT7-F1
#
_cell.length_a   1.000
_cell.length_b   1.000
_cell.length_c   1.000
_cell.angle_alpha   90.00
_cell.angle_beta   90.00
_cell.angle_gamma   90.00
#
_symmetry.space_group_name_H-M   'P 1'
#
loop_
_entity.id
_entity.type
_entity.pdbx_description
1 polymer ?
#
loop_
_entity_poly.entity_id
_entity_poly.type
_entity_poly.pdbx_seq_one_letter_code
_entity_poly.pdbx_strand_id
1 'polypeptide(L)'
;MQSRNRYVFIVALVIAISMPTMAQDDAWVPVTGADTLRNFMKERTAERNLPGGEIARGEYFADGTGVVHEYGASFPRTWEVKGDNQVCISSARGHVCYTYERNTTDPDLYRGRNVETGVVTEFSATAGAAVVTETSKETGQGPGAATVSADEMAAELANPQHAPGFTYLQIATP
;
A
#
# COMPACT_ATOMS: atom_id res chain seq x y z
N MET A 1 -34.89 -9.66 -77.43
CA MET A 1 -34.87 -8.24 -77.00
C MET A 1 -34.42 -8.23 -75.55
N GLN A 2 -33.16 -8.06 -75.15
CA GLN A 2 -32.08 -7.12 -75.47
C GLN A 2 -32.39 -5.65 -75.17
N SER A 3 -32.10 -5.23 -73.93
CA SER A 3 -31.38 -3.99 -73.59
C SER A 3 -31.03 -4.01 -72.09
N ARG A 4 -29.78 -4.25 -71.68
CA ARG A 4 -28.61 -3.35 -71.56
C ARG A 4 -28.47 -2.74 -70.15
N ASN A 5 -27.41 -3.20 -69.48
CA ASN A 5 -26.68 -2.59 -68.36
C ASN A 5 -26.79 -1.07 -68.25
N ARG A 6 -26.84 -0.58 -67.00
CA ARG A 6 -25.97 0.47 -66.44
C ARG A 6 -26.54 0.87 -65.08
N TYR A 7 -25.95 0.43 -63.98
CA TYR A 7 -25.79 1.20 -62.74
C TYR A 7 -24.78 0.48 -61.85
N VAL A 8 -23.51 0.58 -62.26
CA VAL A 8 -22.37 0.45 -61.36
C VAL A 8 -22.46 1.67 -60.44
N PHE A 9 -23.10 1.54 -59.28
CA PHE A 9 -22.96 2.51 -58.20
C PHE A 9 -21.94 1.96 -57.21
N ILE A 10 -20.81 2.66 -57.20
CA ILE A 10 -19.62 2.42 -56.41
C ILE A 10 -19.99 2.51 -54.92
N VAL A 11 -20.00 1.37 -54.22
CA VAL A 11 -20.03 1.32 -52.76
C VAL A 11 -18.57 1.39 -52.29
N ALA A 12 -18.05 2.61 -52.12
CA ALA A 12 -16.78 2.84 -51.43
C ALA A 12 -17.04 2.88 -49.92
N LEU A 13 -17.14 1.70 -49.30
CA LEU A 13 -17.17 1.55 -47.84
C LEU A 13 -15.74 1.77 -47.33
N VAL A 14 -15.44 2.99 -46.86
CA VAL A 14 -14.21 3.28 -46.12
C VAL A 14 -14.33 2.60 -44.76
N ILE A 15 -13.83 1.37 -44.67
CA ILE A 15 -13.64 0.67 -43.39
C ILE A 15 -12.43 1.33 -42.74
N ALA A 16 -12.70 2.34 -41.90
CA ALA A 16 -11.71 2.82 -40.93
C ALA A 16 -11.46 1.64 -39.97
N ILE A 17 -10.32 0.97 -40.15
CA ILE A 17 -9.81 -0.02 -39.21
C ILE A 17 -9.40 0.77 -37.97
N SER A 18 -10.34 0.94 -37.04
CA SER A 18 -10.07 1.30 -35.66
C SER A 18 -9.27 0.15 -35.06
N MET A 19 -7.94 0.24 -35.18
CA MET A 19 -7.06 -0.64 -34.42
C MET A 19 -7.39 -0.42 -32.94
N PRO A 20 -7.84 -1.44 -32.20
CA PRO A 20 -7.94 -1.32 -30.75
C PRO A 20 -6.52 -1.09 -30.26
N THR A 21 -6.25 0.13 -29.77
CA THR A 21 -5.09 0.38 -28.91
C THR A 21 -5.22 -0.59 -27.76
N MET A 22 -4.40 -1.64 -27.74
CA MET A 22 -4.18 -2.40 -26.54
C MET A 22 -3.56 -1.43 -25.56
N ALA A 23 -4.38 -0.82 -24.70
CA ALA A 23 -3.89 -0.23 -23.48
C ALA A 23 -3.12 -1.37 -22.80
N GLN A 24 -1.81 -1.17 -22.61
CA GLN A 24 -1.07 -2.02 -21.69
C GLN A 24 -1.65 -1.70 -20.32
N ASP A 25 -2.67 -2.47 -19.91
CA ASP A 25 -2.91 -2.65 -18.49
C ASP A 25 -1.60 -3.21 -17.96
N ASP A 26 -0.94 -2.44 -17.10
CA ASP A 26 0.21 -2.94 -16.36
C ASP A 26 -0.22 -4.26 -15.72
N ALA A 27 0.42 -5.36 -16.13
CA ALA A 27 0.04 -6.65 -15.60
C ALA A 27 0.57 -6.74 -14.17
N TRP A 28 -0.27 -7.24 -13.27
CA TRP A 28 0.04 -7.40 -11.87
C TRP A 28 0.12 -8.90 -11.58
N VAL A 29 1.23 -9.34 -11.00
CA VAL A 29 1.47 -10.74 -10.64
C VAL A 29 1.34 -10.87 -9.13
N PRO A 30 0.53 -11.81 -8.63
CA PRO A 30 0.35 -11.97 -7.19
C PRO A 30 1.65 -12.47 -6.53
N VAL A 31 1.97 -11.89 -5.38
CA VAL A 31 3.06 -12.35 -4.52
C VAL A 31 2.48 -13.42 -3.60
N THR A 32 2.78 -14.68 -3.89
CA THR A 32 2.22 -15.84 -3.20
C THR A 32 3.30 -16.82 -2.74
N GLY A 33 2.90 -17.76 -1.89
CA GLY A 33 3.74 -18.69 -1.18
C GLY A 33 4.12 -18.14 0.19
N ALA A 34 3.89 -18.95 1.23
CA ALA A 34 4.11 -18.52 2.60
C ALA A 34 5.57 -18.03 2.86
N ASP A 35 6.55 -18.72 2.28
CA ASP A 35 7.96 -18.34 2.41
C ASP A 35 8.32 -17.10 1.59
N THR A 36 7.70 -16.92 0.42
CA THR A 36 7.85 -15.69 -0.38
C THR A 36 7.35 -14.49 0.42
N LEU A 37 6.18 -14.60 1.05
CA LEU A 37 5.59 -13.52 1.85
C LEU A 37 6.41 -13.23 3.12
N ARG A 38 6.90 -14.27 3.81
CA ARG A 38 7.82 -14.08 4.94
C ARG A 38 9.11 -13.38 4.51
N ASN A 39 9.69 -13.79 3.37
CA ASN A 39 10.88 -13.15 2.83
C ASN A 39 10.64 -11.73 2.34
N PHE A 40 9.42 -11.43 1.89
CA PHE A 40 9.03 -10.08 1.52
C PHE A 40 8.96 -9.15 2.74
N MET A 41 8.37 -9.64 3.84
CA MET A 41 8.15 -8.89 5.08
C MET A 41 9.36 -8.79 5.99
N LYS A 42 10.24 -9.81 6.04
CA LYS A 42 11.38 -9.81 6.95
C LYS A 42 12.30 -8.61 6.68
N GLU A 43 12.73 -7.96 7.75
CA GLU A 43 13.68 -6.82 7.72
C GLU A 43 13.23 -5.71 6.77
N ARG A 44 11.92 -5.49 6.68
CA ARG A 44 11.32 -4.50 5.78
C ARG A 44 10.99 -3.23 6.54
N THR A 45 11.42 -2.10 6.00
CA THR A 45 10.92 -0.79 6.40
C THR A 45 9.87 -0.32 5.41
N ALA A 46 8.65 0.01 5.83
CA ALA A 46 7.63 0.67 5.03
C ALA A 46 7.58 2.15 5.38
N GLU A 47 7.55 3.06 4.41
CA GLU A 47 7.47 4.50 4.62
C GLU A 47 6.28 5.11 3.89
N ARG A 48 5.71 6.17 4.44
CA ARG A 48 4.64 6.96 3.81
C ARG A 48 4.75 8.42 4.19
N ASN A 49 4.47 9.32 3.26
CA ASN A 49 4.29 10.73 3.58
C ASN A 49 2.97 10.97 4.30
N LEU A 50 3.05 11.68 5.43
CA LEU A 50 1.91 12.14 6.20
C LEU A 50 1.51 13.57 5.76
N PRO A 51 0.23 13.94 5.94
CA PRO A 51 -0.17 15.34 5.82
C PRO A 51 0.68 16.21 6.74
N GLY A 52 1.30 17.25 6.18
CA GLY A 52 2.26 18.11 6.90
C GLY A 52 3.74 17.84 6.61
N GLY A 53 4.04 16.83 5.78
CA GLY A 53 5.41 16.55 5.31
C GLY A 53 6.25 15.68 6.25
N GLU A 54 5.66 15.18 7.34
CA GLU A 54 6.29 14.12 8.15
C GLU A 54 6.29 12.78 7.42
N ILE A 55 7.22 11.89 7.79
CA ILE A 55 7.30 10.53 7.25
C ILE A 55 6.89 9.55 8.33
N ALA A 56 5.85 8.78 8.02
CA ALA A 56 5.52 7.56 8.73
C ALA A 56 6.49 6.44 8.35
N ARG A 57 6.96 5.66 9.34
CA ARG A 57 7.87 4.53 9.10
C ARG A 57 7.45 3.29 9.90
N GLY A 58 7.05 2.22 9.23
CA GLY A 58 6.87 0.88 9.81
C GLY A 58 8.09 0.00 9.62
N GLU A 59 8.66 -0.56 10.68
CA GLU A 59 9.75 -1.54 10.63
C GLU A 59 9.22 -2.92 10.98
N TYR A 60 9.52 -3.92 10.15
CA TYR A 60 9.02 -5.29 10.28
C TYR A 60 10.18 -6.27 10.39
N PHE A 61 10.22 -7.02 11.50
CA PHE A 61 11.30 -7.91 11.86
C PHE A 61 10.98 -9.37 11.53
N ALA A 62 12.02 -10.18 11.31
CA ALA A 62 11.89 -11.58 10.91
C ALA A 62 11.19 -12.49 11.94
N ASP A 63 11.10 -12.05 13.20
CA ASP A 63 10.46 -12.78 14.30
C ASP A 63 8.93 -12.59 14.35
N GLY A 64 8.35 -11.84 13.40
CA GLY A 64 6.92 -11.55 13.38
C GLY A 64 6.54 -10.30 14.19
N THR A 65 7.51 -9.53 14.69
CA THR A 65 7.26 -8.24 15.33
C THR A 65 7.49 -7.08 14.38
N GLY A 66 7.01 -5.90 14.76
CA GLY A 66 7.28 -4.66 14.06
C GLY A 66 6.98 -3.43 14.93
N VAL A 67 7.40 -2.27 14.46
CA VAL A 67 7.14 -0.98 15.11
C VAL A 67 6.78 0.05 14.05
N VAL A 68 5.71 0.80 14.25
CA VAL A 68 5.36 1.95 13.41
C VAL A 68 5.72 3.23 14.13
N HIS A 69 6.45 4.11 13.45
CA HIS A 69 6.84 5.44 13.89
C HIS A 69 6.03 6.47 13.13
N GLU A 70 5.16 7.19 13.83
CA GLU A 70 4.34 8.27 13.27
C GLU A 70 4.16 9.36 14.33
N TYR A 71 4.19 10.63 13.91
CA TYR A 71 3.97 11.80 14.78
C TYR A 71 4.85 11.82 16.05
N GLY A 72 6.10 11.36 15.93
CA GLY A 72 7.07 11.31 17.03
C GLY A 72 6.84 10.20 18.06
N ALA A 73 5.86 9.32 17.87
CA ALA A 73 5.57 8.17 18.73
C ALA A 73 5.95 6.84 18.06
N SER A 74 6.02 5.77 18.84
CA SER A 74 6.35 4.41 18.38
C SER A 74 5.28 3.41 18.82
N PHE A 75 4.73 2.66 17.87
CA PHE A 75 3.59 1.80 18.06
C PHE A 75 3.95 0.35 17.72
N PRO A 76 3.98 -0.57 18.69
CA PRO A 76 4.31 -1.97 18.42
C PRO A 76 3.24 -2.64 17.56
N ARG A 77 3.69 -3.51 16.66
CA ARG A 77 2.87 -4.34 15.78
C ARG A 77 3.38 -5.78 15.83
N THR A 78 2.50 -6.71 15.50
CA THR A 78 2.91 -8.07 15.11
C THR A 78 2.42 -8.34 13.71
N TRP A 79 3.07 -9.27 13.01
CA TRP A 79 2.66 -9.69 11.69
C TRP A 79 2.84 -11.20 11.52
N GLU A 80 2.00 -11.78 10.69
CA GLU A 80 2.06 -13.19 10.36
C GLU A 80 1.63 -13.42 8.91
N VAL A 81 2.02 -14.57 8.37
CA VAL A 81 1.55 -15.05 7.07
C VAL A 81 0.42 -16.05 7.29
N LYS A 82 -0.73 -15.78 6.68
CA LYS A 82 -1.91 -16.65 6.73
C LYS A 82 -2.10 -17.36 5.39
N GLY A 83 -1.93 -18.67 5.39
CA GLY A 83 -1.96 -19.47 4.16
C GLY A 83 -0.83 -19.07 3.21
N ASP A 84 -1.14 -18.97 1.92
CA ASP A 84 -0.14 -18.73 0.87
C ASP A 84 -0.23 -17.34 0.21
N ASN A 85 -1.15 -16.48 0.65
CA ASN A 85 -1.41 -15.23 -0.08
C ASN A 85 -1.70 -14.02 0.81
N GLN A 86 -1.72 -14.18 2.13
CA GLN A 86 -2.08 -13.10 3.05
C GLN A 86 -0.98 -12.83 4.06
N VAL A 87 -0.71 -11.54 4.28
CA VAL A 87 0.03 -11.04 5.43
C VAL A 87 -0.94 -10.30 6.33
N CYS A 88 -1.02 -10.70 7.59
CA CYS A 88 -1.89 -10.06 8.56
C CYS A 88 -1.05 -9.32 9.59
N ILE A 89 -1.38 -8.05 9.82
CA ILE A 89 -0.71 -7.16 10.77
C ILE A 89 -1.69 -6.90 11.91
N SER A 90 -1.23 -7.12 13.14
CA SER A 90 -2.00 -6.88 14.36
C SER A 90 -1.40 -5.73 15.17
N SER A 91 -2.27 -5.03 15.88
CA SER A 91 -1.92 -4.03 16.87
C SER A 91 -2.79 -4.16 18.10
N ALA A 92 -2.62 -3.25 19.06
CA ALA A 92 -3.50 -3.18 20.22
C ALA A 92 -4.99 -2.98 19.88
N ARG A 93 -5.33 -2.53 18.66
CA ARG A 93 -6.70 -2.13 18.30
C ARG A 93 -7.29 -2.84 17.10
N GLY A 94 -6.50 -3.59 16.36
CA GLY A 94 -7.00 -4.20 15.15
C GLY A 94 -6.10 -5.27 14.60
N HIS A 95 -6.66 -5.99 13.63
CA HIS A 95 -6.01 -7.03 12.86
C HIS A 95 -6.45 -6.87 11.42
N VAL A 96 -5.51 -6.62 10.51
CA VAL A 96 -5.80 -6.35 9.11
C VAL A 96 -4.94 -7.24 8.24
N CYS A 97 -5.56 -7.91 7.27
CA CYS A 97 -4.86 -8.77 6.32
C CYS A 97 -4.77 -8.11 4.93
N TYR A 98 -3.65 -8.32 4.25
CA TYR A 98 -3.38 -7.83 2.91
C TYR A 98 -2.94 -8.95 1.98
N THR A 99 -3.31 -8.85 0.71
CA THR A 99 -2.65 -9.56 -0.38
C THR A 99 -1.75 -8.61 -1.16
N TYR A 100 -0.62 -9.10 -1.67
CA TYR A 100 0.31 -8.27 -2.45
C TYR A 100 0.39 -8.72 -3.90
N GLU A 101 0.59 -7.75 -4.79
CA GLU A 101 0.88 -7.98 -6.20
C GLU A 101 2.08 -7.11 -6.61
N ARG A 102 2.88 -7.60 -7.54
CA ARG A 102 4.03 -6.91 -8.13
C ARG A 102 3.71 -6.52 -9.56
N ASN A 103 4.07 -5.32 -9.96
CA ASN A 103 3.93 -4.86 -11.32
C ASN A 103 4.91 -5.61 -12.24
N THR A 104 4.48 -5.99 -13.45
CA THR A 104 5.34 -6.71 -14.41
C THR A 104 6.31 -5.82 -15.17
N THR A 105 5.97 -4.54 -15.28
CA THR A 105 6.73 -3.52 -16.03
C THR A 105 7.75 -2.84 -15.12
N ASP A 106 7.35 -2.53 -13.89
CA ASP A 106 8.19 -1.96 -12.84
C ASP A 106 8.39 -2.97 -11.69
N PRO A 107 9.55 -3.65 -11.63
CA PRO A 107 9.80 -4.64 -10.60
C PRO A 107 9.88 -4.05 -9.18
N ASP A 108 10.09 -2.75 -9.02
CA ASP A 108 10.11 -2.14 -7.70
C ASP A 108 8.70 -1.67 -7.29
N LEU A 109 7.70 -1.69 -8.18
CA LEU A 109 6.34 -1.29 -7.88
C LEU A 109 5.48 -2.48 -7.43
N TYR A 110 4.85 -2.30 -6.28
CA TYR A 110 3.96 -3.26 -5.65
C TYR A 110 2.62 -2.60 -5.34
N ARG A 111 1.60 -3.42 -5.12
CA ARG A 111 0.34 -2.98 -4.53
C ARG A 111 -0.13 -3.96 -3.48
N GLY A 112 -0.66 -3.42 -2.38
CA GLY A 112 -1.30 -4.16 -1.32
C GLY A 112 -2.81 -3.96 -1.39
N ARG A 113 -3.57 -5.03 -1.22
CA ARG A 113 -5.03 -4.98 -1.12
C ARG A 113 -5.47 -5.42 0.26
N ASN A 114 -6.19 -4.56 0.97
CA ASN A 114 -6.86 -4.94 2.21
C ASN A 114 -7.94 -5.99 1.91
N VAL A 115 -7.87 -7.15 2.57
CA VAL A 115 -8.76 -8.29 2.31
C VAL A 115 -10.20 -7.99 2.74
N GLU A 116 -10.40 -7.18 3.77
CA GLU A 116 -11.72 -6.84 4.30
C GLU A 116 -12.39 -5.72 3.49
N THR A 117 -11.66 -4.64 3.23
CA THR A 117 -12.23 -3.44 2.60
C THR A 117 -12.06 -3.41 1.08
N GLY A 118 -11.17 -4.24 0.53
CA GLY A 118 -10.83 -4.27 -0.90
C GLY A 118 -9.97 -3.11 -1.38
N VAL A 119 -9.65 -2.15 -0.51
CA VAL A 119 -8.84 -0.96 -0.80
C VAL A 119 -7.44 -1.37 -1.26
N VAL A 120 -6.98 -0.75 -2.34
CA VAL A 120 -5.66 -1.00 -2.95
C VAL A 120 -4.75 0.19 -2.73
N THR A 121 -3.52 -0.07 -2.33
CA THR A 121 -2.47 0.94 -2.15
C THR A 121 -1.23 0.50 -2.90
N GLU A 122 -0.75 1.36 -3.80
CA GLU A 122 0.51 1.16 -4.52
C GLU A 122 1.69 1.70 -3.70
N PHE A 123 2.83 1.02 -3.80
CA PHE A 123 4.06 1.39 -3.11
C PHE A 123 5.27 0.81 -3.83
N SER A 124 6.40 1.51 -3.77
CA SER A 124 7.67 1.01 -4.30
C SER A 124 8.41 0.23 -3.23
N ALA A 125 8.88 -0.99 -3.47
CA ALA A 125 9.67 -1.78 -2.54
C ALA A 125 11.08 -2.09 -3.08
N THR A 126 12.06 -1.34 -2.59
CA THR A 126 13.50 -1.56 -2.83
C THR A 126 14.12 -2.39 -1.71
N ALA A 127 15.34 -2.89 -1.87
CA ALA A 127 15.98 -3.73 -0.84
C ALA A 127 15.97 -3.03 0.54
N GLY A 128 15.26 -3.62 1.51
CA GLY A 128 15.10 -3.09 2.87
C GLY A 128 14.01 -2.03 3.06
N ALA A 129 13.47 -1.42 2.00
CA ALA A 129 12.49 -0.34 2.10
C ALA A 129 11.22 -0.56 1.23
N ALA A 130 10.10 0.03 1.60
CA ALA A 130 8.82 0.01 0.92
C ALA A 130 8.13 1.38 1.06
N VAL A 131 8.27 2.26 0.07
CA VAL A 131 7.78 3.64 0.10
C VAL A 131 6.42 3.72 -0.60
N VAL A 132 5.39 4.16 0.11
CA VAL A 132 4.07 4.47 -0.45
C VAL A 132 4.17 5.76 -1.25
N THR A 133 3.99 5.69 -2.57
CA THR A 133 3.96 6.86 -3.44
C THR A 133 2.63 7.59 -3.29
N GLU A 134 2.66 8.92 -3.19
CA GLU A 134 1.48 9.79 -2.95
C GLU A 134 0.37 9.66 -3.99
N THR A 135 0.63 8.99 -5.12
CA THR A 135 -0.37 8.69 -6.15
C THR A 135 -1.09 7.37 -5.87
N SER A 136 -1.38 7.04 -4.61
CA SER A 136 -2.49 6.14 -4.34
C SER A 136 -3.73 6.81 -4.93
N LYS A 137 -4.31 6.21 -5.97
CA LYS A 137 -5.64 6.56 -6.45
C LYS A 137 -6.61 6.21 -5.32
N GLU A 138 -6.72 7.10 -4.34
CA GLU A 138 -7.41 6.85 -3.08
C GLU A 138 -8.82 6.37 -3.40
N THR A 139 -9.11 5.15 -2.99
CA THR A 139 -10.47 4.76 -2.66
C THR A 139 -10.40 4.12 -1.28
N GLY A 140 -10.09 4.92 -0.25
CA GLY A 140 -10.26 4.54 1.15
C GLY A 140 -9.08 4.87 2.06
N GLN A 141 -9.38 5.61 3.14
CA GLN A 141 -8.56 5.71 4.35
C GLN A 141 -8.56 4.37 5.10
N GLY A 142 -7.83 3.40 4.57
CA GLY A 142 -7.43 2.21 5.31
C GLY A 142 -6.10 2.45 6.00
N PRO A 143 -5.83 1.88 7.18
CA PRO A 143 -4.49 1.89 7.74
C PRO A 143 -3.60 1.14 6.73
N GLY A 144 -2.66 1.82 6.09
CA GLY A 144 -1.61 1.13 5.35
C GLY A 144 -0.70 0.38 6.31
N ALA A 145 0.22 -0.44 5.80
CA ALA A 145 1.23 -1.08 6.65
C ALA A 145 2.09 -0.06 7.43
N ALA A 146 2.12 1.21 7.05
CA ALA A 146 2.85 2.23 7.78
C ALA A 146 1.96 3.14 8.66
N THR A 147 0.63 2.92 8.74
CA THR A 147 -0.31 3.91 9.31
C THR A 147 -0.97 3.46 10.61
N VAL A 148 -1.10 4.38 11.57
CA VAL A 148 -1.81 4.19 12.82
C VAL A 148 -3.19 4.88 12.82
N SER A 149 -4.11 4.35 13.64
CA SER A 149 -5.44 4.95 13.81
C SER A 149 -5.43 6.16 14.76
N ALA A 150 -6.40 7.05 14.61
CA ALA A 150 -6.55 8.23 15.48
C ALA A 150 -6.62 7.87 16.96
N ASP A 151 -7.35 6.80 17.27
CA ASP A 151 -7.49 6.40 18.66
C ASP A 151 -6.18 5.81 19.20
N GLU A 152 -5.38 5.07 18.40
CA GLU A 152 -4.05 4.57 18.79
C GLU A 152 -3.13 5.72 19.20
N MET A 153 -3.06 6.77 18.40
CA MET A 153 -2.31 7.98 18.75
C MET A 153 -2.79 8.59 20.06
N ALA A 154 -4.12 8.68 20.27
CA ALA A 154 -4.68 9.26 21.47
C ALA A 154 -4.28 8.50 22.74
N ALA A 155 -4.23 7.16 22.73
CA ALA A 155 -3.76 6.44 23.92
C ALA A 155 -2.25 6.54 24.13
N GLU A 156 -1.47 6.60 23.05
CA GLU A 156 -0.02 6.74 23.17
C GLU A 156 0.35 8.10 23.74
N LEU A 157 -0.31 9.16 23.26
CA LEU A 157 -0.18 10.52 23.80
C LEU A 157 -0.74 10.64 25.23
N ALA A 158 -1.76 9.85 25.58
CA ALA A 158 -2.32 9.82 26.94
C ALA A 158 -1.49 8.98 27.91
N ASN A 159 -0.50 8.21 27.43
CA ASN A 159 0.36 7.40 28.28
C ASN A 159 1.39 8.30 29.00
N PRO A 160 1.31 8.46 30.34
CA PRO A 160 2.19 9.35 31.08
C PRO A 160 3.66 8.92 31.05
N GLN A 161 3.98 7.69 30.61
CA GLN A 161 5.35 7.20 30.48
C GLN A 161 6.01 7.55 29.13
N HIS A 162 5.25 8.01 28.13
CA HIS A 162 5.76 8.38 26.80
C HIS A 162 5.70 9.89 26.50
N ALA A 163 5.35 10.72 27.49
CA ALA A 163 5.54 12.15 27.38
C ALA A 163 7.04 12.46 27.23
N PRO A 164 7.52 13.12 26.15
CA PRO A 164 8.89 13.59 26.10
C PRO A 164 9.10 14.49 27.30
N GLY A 165 10.11 14.19 28.12
CA GLY A 165 10.31 14.77 29.43
C GLY A 165 10.16 16.29 29.43
N PHE A 166 8.99 16.77 29.87
CA PHE A 166 8.88 18.08 30.48
C PHE A 166 9.70 17.98 31.75
N THR A 167 10.96 18.37 31.63
CA THR A 167 11.85 18.61 32.76
C THR A 167 11.12 19.64 33.61
N TYR A 168 10.51 19.20 34.71
CA TYR A 168 10.02 20.10 35.73
C TYR A 168 11.24 20.89 36.19
N LEU A 169 11.32 22.15 35.76
CA LEU A 169 12.19 23.13 36.36
C LEU A 169 11.69 23.27 37.80
N GLN A 170 12.30 22.53 38.74
CA GLN A 170 12.16 22.81 40.15
C GLN A 170 12.78 24.19 40.37
N ILE A 171 11.94 25.23 40.32
CA ILE A 171 12.32 26.53 40.85
C ILE A 171 12.19 26.40 42.36
N ALA A 172 13.34 26.15 43.00
CA ALA A 172 13.49 26.23 44.43
C ALA A 172 13.44 27.70 44.87
N THR A 173 12.43 28.04 45.68
CA THR A 173 12.48 28.95 46.87
C THR A 173 12.91 30.42 46.64
N PRO A 174 12.77 31.38 47.59
CA PRO A 174 12.68 31.31 49.07
C PRO A 174 11.29 31.06 49.65
#